data_AF-A0A9Q8YGR7-F1
#
_entry.id   AF-A0A9Q8YGR7-F1
#
_cell.length_a   1.000
_cell.length_b   1.000
_cell.length_c   1.000
_cell.angle_alpha   90.00
_cell.angle_beta   90.00
_cell.angle_gamma   90.00
#
_symmetry.space_group_name_H-M   'P 1'
#
loop_
_entity.id
_entity.type
_entity.pdbx_description
1 polymer ?
#
loop_
_entity_poly.entity_id
_entity_poly.type
_entity_poly.pdbx_seq_one_letter_code
_entity_poly.pdbx_strand_id
1 'polypeptide(L)' 'MNEDELNKRLDALHARLKWISDKEERAAWIRGYGAIGEFDQERTKILSDAEDVLDHLIALGGPKFQLK' A
#
# COMPACT_ATOMS: atom_id res chain seq x y z
N MET A 1 8.11 10.73 -14.98
CA MET A 1 6.87 10.36 -14.27
C MET A 1 6.16 11.65 -13.94
N ASN A 2 4.89 11.80 -14.31
CA ASN A 2 4.07 12.95 -13.95
C ASN A 2 3.39 12.71 -12.58
N GLU A 3 2.98 13.76 -11.89
CA GLU A 3 2.27 13.70 -10.60
C GLU A 3 1.04 12.78 -10.67
N ASP A 4 0.26 12.83 -11.76
CA ASP A 4 -0.90 11.96 -11.98
C ASP A 4 -0.56 10.47 -12.00
N GLU A 5 0.60 10.11 -12.55
CA GLU A 5 1.07 8.73 -12.65
C GLU A 5 1.51 8.20 -11.29
N LEU A 6 2.21 9.05 -10.52
CA LEU A 6 2.58 8.79 -9.14
C LEU A 6 1.34 8.60 -8.24
N ASN A 7 0.36 9.49 -8.35
CA ASN A 7 -0.88 9.39 -7.60
C ASN A 7 -1.67 8.12 -7.95
N LYS A 8 -1.74 7.73 -9.23
CA LYS A 8 -2.35 6.44 -9.64
C LYS A 8 -1.61 5.24 -9.07
N ARG A 9 -0.28 5.29 -9.04
CA ARG A 9 0.54 4.23 -8.45
C ARG A 9 0.29 4.13 -6.95
N LEU A 10 0.20 5.26 -6.26
CA LEU A 10 -0.11 5.31 -4.83
C LEU A 10 -1.52 4.76 -4.52
N ASP A 11 -2.52 5.10 -5.34
CA ASP A 11 -3.87 4.54 -5.23
C ASP A 11 -3.86 3.01 -5.42
N ALA A 12 -3.07 2.48 -6.37
CA ALA A 12 -2.94 1.04 -6.59
C ALA A 12 -2.26 0.32 -5.42
N LEU A 13 -1.20 0.89 -4.86
CA LEU A 13 -0.51 0.36 -3.67
C LEU A 13 -1.45 0.35 -2.46
N HIS A 14 -2.21 1.42 -2.25
CA HIS A 14 -3.21 1.49 -1.18
C HIS A 14 -4.31 0.44 -1.35
N ALA A 15 -4.84 0.27 -2.58
CA ALA A 15 -5.84 -0.76 -2.87
C ALA A 15 -5.31 -2.17 -2.57
N ARG A 16 -4.03 -2.44 -2.85
CA ARG A 16 -3.40 -3.72 -2.55
C ARG A 16 -3.23 -3.95 -1.05
N LEU A 17 -2.79 -2.95 -0.29
CA LEU A 17 -2.73 -3.03 1.18
C LEU A 17 -4.11 -3.29 1.79
N LYS A 18 -5.14 -2.60 1.30
CA LYS A 18 -6.52 -2.83 1.74
C LYS A 18 -6.95 -4.27 1.48
N TRP A 19 -6.68 -4.79 0.29
CA TRP A 19 -7.00 -6.18 -0.05
C TRP A 19 -6.28 -7.17 0.87
N ILE A 20 -5.00 -6.94 1.20
CA ILE A 20 -4.24 -7.77 2.14
C ILE A 20 -4.92 -7.74 3.52
N SER A 21 -5.23 -6.55 4.04
CA SER A 21 -5.91 -6.39 5.32
C SER A 21 -7.24 -7.14 5.36
N ASP A 22 -8.08 -7.01 4.33
CA ASP A 22 -9.37 -7.69 4.23
C ASP A 22 -9.20 -9.23 4.16
N LYS A 23 -8.12 -9.70 3.52
CA LYS A 23 -7.81 -11.13 3.43
C LYS A 23 -7.32 -11.69 4.75
N GLU A 24 -6.40 -11.02 5.42
CA GLU A 24 -5.88 -11.43 6.72
C GLU A 24 -6.98 -11.41 7.78
N GLU A 25 -7.85 -10.40 7.78
CA GLU A 25 -9.02 -10.34 8.66
C GLU A 25 -9.92 -11.56 8.47
N ARG A 26 -10.33 -11.84 7.22
CA ARG A 26 -11.16 -13.02 6.91
C ARG A 26 -10.45 -14.34 7.25
N ALA A 27 -9.16 -14.42 6.97
CA ALA A 27 -8.36 -15.61 7.23
C ALA A 27 -8.22 -15.90 8.73
N ALA A 28 -8.11 -14.86 9.58
CA ALA A 28 -8.07 -15.00 11.02
C ALA A 28 -9.31 -15.74 11.58
N TRP A 29 -10.49 -15.49 11.00
CA TRP A 29 -11.73 -16.16 11.39
C TRP A 29 -11.77 -17.65 11.02
N ILE A 30 -11.28 -18.00 9.83
CA ILE A 30 -11.36 -19.38 9.30
C ILE A 30 -10.05 -20.16 9.41
N ARG A 31 -9.02 -19.58 10.05
CA ARG A 31 -7.62 -20.06 10.06
C ARG A 31 -7.11 -20.40 8.66
N GLY A 32 -7.49 -19.56 7.69
CA GLY A 32 -7.12 -19.70 6.28
C GLY A 32 -5.76 -19.07 5.95
N TYR A 33 -5.39 -19.08 4.68
CA TYR A 33 -4.16 -18.42 4.20
C TYR A 33 -4.21 -16.91 4.47
N GLY A 34 -3.21 -16.39 5.18
CA GLY A 34 -3.16 -15.00 5.66
C GLY A 34 -3.47 -14.87 7.16
N ALA A 35 -3.81 -15.96 7.85
CA ALA A 35 -4.12 -15.93 9.28
C ALA A 35 -2.88 -15.74 10.18
N ILE A 36 -1.68 -15.98 9.66
CA ILE A 36 -0.42 -15.93 10.42
C ILE A 36 0.66 -15.08 9.73
N GLY A 37 0.25 -14.07 8.96
CA GLY A 37 1.18 -13.09 8.37
C GLY A 37 1.80 -13.53 7.04
N GLU A 38 1.16 -14.41 6.28
CA GLU A 38 1.66 -14.89 4.98
C GLU A 38 1.79 -13.77 3.93
N PHE A 39 1.18 -12.60 4.17
CA PHE A 39 1.33 -11.41 3.34
C PHE A 39 2.35 -10.40 3.90
N ASP A 40 3.07 -10.71 4.98
CA ASP A 40 4.03 -9.77 5.61
C ASP A 40 5.11 -9.28 4.66
N GLN A 41 5.68 -10.19 3.88
CA GLN A 41 6.71 -9.85 2.90
C GLN A 41 6.14 -8.93 1.81
N GLU A 42 4.92 -9.21 1.33
CA GLU A 42 4.26 -8.39 0.32
C GLU A 42 3.90 -7.01 0.87
N ARG A 43 3.33 -6.95 2.07
CA ARG A 43 3.04 -5.70 2.80
C ARG A 43 4.29 -4.85 2.95
N THR A 44 5.40 -5.44 3.38
CA THR A 44 6.68 -4.74 3.54
C THR A 44 7.16 -4.14 2.23
N LYS A 45 7.08 -4.92 1.14
CA LYS A 45 7.44 -4.42 -0.20
C LYS A 45 6.54 -3.27 -0.64
N ILE A 46 5.23 -3.38 -0.45
CA ILE A 46 4.28 -2.33 -0.83
C ILE A 46 4.53 -1.04 -0.04
N LEU A 47 4.87 -1.14 1.25
CA LEU A 47 5.23 0.02 2.06
C LEU A 47 6.49 0.71 1.54
N SER A 48 7.54 -0.06 1.23
CA SER A 48 8.77 0.48 0.61
C SER A 48 8.47 1.14 -0.75
N ASP A 49 7.69 0.49 -1.61
CA ASP A 49 7.29 1.04 -2.92
C ASP A 49 6.45 2.33 -2.75
N ALA A 50 5.67 2.44 -1.67
CA ALA A 50 4.86 3.61 -1.36
C ALA A 50 5.72 4.77 -0.86
N GLU A 51 6.72 4.49 -0.01
CA GLU A 51 7.71 5.48 0.44
C GLU A 51 8.45 6.09 -0.76
N ASP A 52 8.95 5.27 -1.70
CA ASP A 52 9.60 5.74 -2.92
C ASP A 52 8.68 6.65 -3.77
N VAL A 53 7.41 6.29 -3.88
CA VAL A 53 6.41 7.09 -4.63
C VAL A 53 6.11 8.41 -3.92
N LEU A 54 6.02 8.39 -2.58
CA LEU A 54 5.80 9.60 -1.79
C LEU A 54 7.00 10.54 -1.88
N ASP A 55 8.23 10.04 -1.84
CA ASP A 55 9.45 10.84 -2.00
C ASP A 55 9.48 11.53 -3.36
N HIS A 56 9.11 10.82 -4.43
CA HIS A 56 8.96 11.43 -5.75
C HIS A 56 7.85 12.49 -5.83
N LEU A 57 6.72 12.30 -5.14
CA LEU A 57 5.66 13.30 -5.06
C LEU A 57 6.11 14.54 -4.27
N ILE A 58 6.82 14.37 -3.16
CA ILE A 58 7.39 15.46 -2.38
C ILE A 58 8.33 16.31 -3.24
N ALA A 59 9.17 15.67 -4.06
CA ALA A 59 10.06 16.37 -4.98
C ALA A 59 9.32 17.21 -6.06
N LEU A 60 8.06 16.87 -6.37
CA LEU A 60 7.25 17.54 -7.38
C LEU A 60 6.29 18.61 -6.82
N GLY A 61 6.12 18.71 -5.50
CA GLY A 61 5.20 19.67 -4.88
C GLY A 61 4.31 19.10 -3.78
N GLY A 62 4.43 17.80 -3.48
CA GLY A 62 3.76 17.13 -2.37
C GLY A 62 2.75 16.08 -2.82
N PRO A 63 2.50 15.05 -1.99
CA PRO A 63 1.50 14.02 -2.30
C PRO A 63 0.07 14.52 -2.13
N LYS A 64 -0.85 13.94 -2.92
CA LYS A 64 -2.32 14.10 -2.78
C LYS A 64 -2.82 13.81 -1.36
N PHE A 65 -2.23 12.82 -0.69
CA PHE A 65 -2.63 12.42 0.66
C PHE A 65 -1.78 13.18 1.68
N GLN A 66 -2.39 14.17 2.32
CA GLN A 66 -1.81 14.88 3.46
C GLN A 66 -2.52 14.45 4.73
N LEU A 67 -1.78 13.91 5.69
CA LEU A 67 -2.26 13.75 7.07
C LEU A 67 -2.48 15.17 7.61
N LYS A 68 -3.74 15.57 7.74
CA LYS A 68 -4.13 16.81 8.45
C LYS A 68 -3.96 16.64 9.95
#